data_AF-A0A929HMK2-F1
#
_entry.id   AF-A0A929HMK2-F1
#
_cell.length_a   1.000
_cell.length_b   1.000
_cell.length_c   1.000
_cell.angle_alpha   90.00
_cell.angle_beta   90.00
_cell.angle_gamma   90.00
#
_symmetry.space_group_name_H-M   'P 1'
#
loop_
_entity.id
_entity.type
_entity.pdbx_description
1 polymer ?
#
loop_
_entity_poly.entity_id
_entity_poly.type
_entity_poly.pdbx_seq_one_letter_code
_entity_poly.pdbx_strand_id
1 'polypeptide(L)'
;MLEEADACKGRHGATGALLRREGLFSSHLTTWRKQREKAELNGLAPKKRGRKAKPINPLTRKVRELESETRRLQKQLDRAATIISFQKKLSEMLGISLDQKENDETC
;
A
#
# COMPACT_ATOMS: atom_id res chain seq x y z
N MET A 1 -25.38 7.09 35.12
CA MET A 1 -24.22 7.97 35.43
C MET A 1 -24.32 9.40 34.91
N LEU A 2 -24.24 9.65 33.59
CA LEU A 2 -24.24 11.03 33.06
C LEU A 2 -25.60 11.73 33.24
N GLU A 3 -26.69 11.00 32.99
CA GLU A 3 -28.07 11.45 33.21
C GLU A 3 -28.37 11.72 34.69
N GLU A 4 -27.87 10.88 35.61
CA GLU A 4 -27.99 11.10 37.05
C GLU A 4 -27.20 12.32 37.52
N ALA A 5 -26.01 12.54 36.97
CA ALA A 5 -25.22 13.74 37.24
C ALA A 5 -25.89 15.01 36.70
N ASP A 6 -26.59 14.91 35.57
CA ASP A 6 -27.36 15.99 34.97
C ASP A 6 -28.70 16.22 35.69
N ALA A 7 -29.31 15.19 36.29
CA ALA A 7 -30.48 15.32 37.17
C ALA A 7 -30.13 15.98 38.52
N CYS A 8 -28.87 15.93 38.93
CA CYS A 8 -28.37 16.62 40.13
C CYS A 8 -28.08 18.12 39.91
N LYS A 9 -28.15 18.64 38.67
CA LYS A 9 -27.94 20.07 38.37
C LYS A 9 -29.10 20.87 38.97
N GLY A 10 -28.80 21.70 39.96
CA GLY A 10 -29.78 22.56 40.63
C GLY A 10 -29.90 22.34 42.15
N ARG A 11 -29.38 21.22 42.67
CA ARG A 11 -29.23 21.01 44.12
C ARG A 11 -27.78 21.20 44.52
N HIS A 12 -27.49 22.23 45.31
CA HIS A 12 -26.14 22.52 45.79
C HIS A 12 -25.53 21.26 46.46
N GLY A 13 -24.34 20.86 46.02
CA GLY A 13 -23.60 19.72 46.59
C GLY A 13 -24.06 18.32 46.16
N ALA A 14 -25.20 18.17 45.48
CA ALA A 14 -25.74 16.86 45.10
C ALA A 14 -24.83 16.09 44.12
N THR A 15 -24.27 16.79 43.13
CA THR A 15 -23.30 16.19 42.19
C THR A 15 -22.04 15.72 42.90
N GLY A 16 -21.55 16.46 43.91
CA GLY A 16 -20.37 16.06 44.69
C GLY A 16 -20.64 14.85 45.59
N ALA A 17 -21.83 14.76 46.18
CA ALA A 17 -22.26 13.60 46.95
C ALA A 17 -22.38 12.35 46.07
N LEU A 18 -22.97 12.49 44.88
CA LEU A 18 -23.04 11.43 43.87
C LEU A 18 -21.64 10.95 43.48
N LEU A 19 -20.73 11.87 43.15
CA LEU A 19 -19.37 11.53 42.75
C LEU A 19 -18.59 10.78 43.83
N ARG A 20 -18.76 11.16 45.11
CA ARG A 20 -18.12 10.45 46.24
C ARG A 20 -18.69 9.06 46.46
N ARG A 21 -20.02 8.89 46.33
CA ARG A 21 -20.68 7.58 46.44
C ARG A 21 -20.18 6.60 45.38
N GLU A 22 -19.98 7.12 44.17
CA GLU A 22 -19.58 6.32 43.01
C GLU A 22 -18.05 6.23 42.84
N GLY A 23 -17.26 6.89 43.72
CA GLY A 23 -15.79 6.92 43.63
C GLY A 23 -15.26 7.62 42.37
N LEU A 24 -16.02 8.55 41.80
CA LEU A 24 -15.70 9.21 40.54
C LEU A 24 -15.16 10.63 40.75
N PHE A 25 -14.27 11.05 39.86
CA PHE A 25 -13.79 12.42 39.79
C PHE A 25 -14.61 13.23 38.77
N SER A 26 -14.65 14.56 38.97
CA SER A 26 -15.29 15.50 38.03
C SER A 26 -14.69 15.44 36.61
N SER A 27 -13.42 15.03 36.51
CA SER A 27 -12.72 14.77 35.25
C SER A 27 -13.36 13.62 34.44
N HIS A 28 -13.93 12.62 35.11
CA HIS A 28 -14.64 11.52 34.44
C HIS A 28 -15.91 12.01 33.77
N LEU A 29 -16.71 12.82 34.45
CA LEU A 29 -17.92 13.42 33.86
C LEU A 29 -17.57 14.27 32.63
N THR A 30 -16.49 15.05 32.71
CA THR A 30 -16.01 15.87 31.60
C THR A 30 -15.57 15.02 30.42
N THR A 31 -14.81 13.96 30.68
CA THR A 31 -14.36 13.01 29.66
C THR A 31 -15.55 12.31 28.99
N TRP A 32 -16.52 11.84 29.76
CA TRP A 32 -17.68 11.15 29.22
C TRP A 32 -18.61 12.07 28.43
N ARG A 33 -18.75 13.36 28.82
CA ARG A 33 -19.48 14.36 28.01
C ARG A 33 -18.83 14.55 26.64
N LYS A 34 -17.50 14.72 26.62
CA LYS A 34 -16.72 14.83 25.38
C LYS A 34 -16.82 13.56 24.52
N GLN A 35 -16.83 12.39 25.15
CA GLN A 35 -17.01 11.12 24.44
C GLN A 35 -18.41 10.99 23.85
N ARG A 36 -19.46 11.41 24.55
CA ARG A 36 -20.84 11.43 24.03
C ARG A 36 -20.97 12.35 22.82
N GLU A 37 -20.47 13.58 22.92
CA GLU A 37 -20.45 14.55 21.80
C GLU A 37 -19.66 14.00 20.61
N LYS A 38 -18.47 13.43 20.86
CA LYS A 38 -17.66 12.79 19.82
C LYS A 38 -18.33 11.56 19.23
N ALA A 39 -19.09 10.78 20.01
CA ALA A 39 -19.82 9.62 19.54
C ALA A 39 -21.05 10.01 18.70
N GLU A 40 -21.75 11.09 19.06
CA GLU A 40 -22.82 11.66 18.24
C GLU A 40 -22.25 12.11 16.88
N LEU A 41 -21.14 12.86 16.88
CA LEU A 41 -20.47 13.32 15.66
C LEU A 41 -19.93 12.16 14.80
N ASN A 42 -19.31 11.14 15.40
CA ASN A 42 -18.76 9.99 14.67
C ASN A 42 -19.80 8.92 14.32
N GLY A 43 -20.95 8.89 15.00
CA GLY A 43 -22.05 7.96 14.75
C GLY A 43 -22.90 8.34 13.54
N LEU A 44 -22.93 9.63 13.19
CA LEU A 44 -23.58 10.15 11.98
C LEU A 44 -22.82 9.80 10.69
N ALA A 45 -21.50 9.54 10.77
CA ALA A 45 -20.69 9.22 9.62
C ALA A 45 -20.56 7.70 9.42
N PRO A 46 -20.87 7.14 8.23
CA PRO A 46 -20.69 5.73 7.96
C PRO A 46 -19.19 5.37 8.02
N LYS A 47 -18.76 4.77 9.13
CA LYS A 47 -17.38 4.28 9.30
C LYS A 47 -17.23 2.97 8.52
N LYS A 48 -16.50 3.00 7.40
CA LYS A 48 -16.13 1.78 6.66
C LYS A 48 -15.42 0.80 7.59
N ARG A 49 -16.07 -0.34 7.88
CA ARG A 49 -15.47 -1.46 8.62
C ARG A 49 -14.43 -2.17 7.75
N GLY A 50 -13.36 -2.63 8.37
CA GLY A 50 -12.30 -3.41 7.71
C GLY A 50 -11.02 -2.63 7.40
N ARG A 51 -10.00 -3.37 6.96
CA ARG A 51 -8.69 -2.83 6.58
C ARG A 51 -8.86 -1.91 5.37
N LYS A 52 -8.23 -0.73 5.41
CA LYS A 52 -8.17 0.17 4.24
C LYS A 52 -7.56 -0.61 3.05
N ALA A 53 -8.23 -0.60 1.89
CA ALA A 53 -7.70 -1.22 0.68
C ALA A 53 -6.34 -0.56 0.35
N LYS A 54 -5.33 -1.39 0.06
CA LYS A 54 -4.04 -0.88 -0.41
C LYS A 54 -4.24 -0.28 -1.80
N PRO A 55 -3.67 0.90 -2.09
CA PRO A 55 -3.73 1.46 -3.43
C PRO A 55 -3.04 0.48 -4.39
N ILE A 56 -3.77 0.00 -5.39
CA ILE A 56 -3.20 -0.81 -6.47
C ILE A 56 -2.36 0.13 -7.32
N ASN A 57 -1.06 -0.16 -7.45
CA ASN A 57 -0.19 0.65 -8.31
C ASN A 57 -0.58 0.42 -9.77
N PRO A 58 -1.03 1.46 -10.51
CA PRO A 58 -1.48 1.32 -11.90
C PRO A 58 -0.37 0.83 -12.84
N LEU A 59 0.90 1.02 -12.46
CA LEU A 59 2.06 0.62 -13.26
C LEU A 59 2.40 -0.87 -13.14
N THR A 60 1.82 -1.59 -12.17
CA THR A 60 2.16 -3.00 -11.91
C THR A 60 1.96 -3.88 -13.15
N ARG A 61 0.89 -3.63 -13.91
CA ARG A 61 0.62 -4.35 -15.15
C ARG A 61 1.68 -4.04 -16.22
N LYS A 62 2.01 -2.76 -16.40
CA LYS A 62 2.99 -2.33 -17.40
C LYS A 62 4.40 -2.84 -17.10
N VAL A 63 4.79 -2.83 -15.82
CA VAL A 63 6.07 -3.42 -15.36
C VAL A 63 6.13 -4.90 -15.73
N ARG A 64 5.07 -5.67 -15.44
CA ARG A 64 5.03 -7.10 -15.76
C ARG A 64 5.12 -7.39 -17.26
N GLU A 65 4.44 -6.59 -18.08
CA GLU A 65 4.51 -6.68 -19.55
C GLU A 65 5.94 -6.42 -20.04
N LEU A 66 6.55 -5.31 -19.62
CA LEU A 66 7.93 -4.94 -19.98
C LEU A 66 8.97 -5.97 -19.51
N GLU A 67 8.82 -6.51 -18.31
CA GLU A 67 9.67 -7.58 -17.81
C GLU A 67 9.56 -8.87 -18.64
N SER A 68 8.37 -9.16 -19.17
CA SER A 68 8.18 -10.33 -20.04
C SER A 68 8.86 -10.12 -21.41
N GLU A 69 8.74 -8.92 -21.97
CA GLU A 69 9.37 -8.56 -23.24
C GLU A 69 10.89 -8.57 -23.13
N THR A 70 11.45 -7.95 -22.09
CA THR A 70 12.90 -7.95 -21.84
C THR A 70 13.46 -9.37 -21.70
N ARG A 71 12.78 -10.25 -20.94
CA ARG A 71 13.16 -11.67 -20.86
C ARG A 71 13.10 -12.38 -22.21
N ARG A 72 12.10 -12.07 -23.05
CA ARG A 72 11.97 -12.67 -24.39
C ARG A 72 13.13 -12.22 -25.30
N LEU A 73 13.43 -10.93 -25.30
CA LEU A 73 14.48 -10.34 -26.11
C LEU A 73 15.86 -10.86 -25.69
N GLN A 74 16.13 -10.98 -24.38
CA GLN A 74 17.38 -11.54 -23.89
C GLN A 74 17.60 -12.96 -24.40
N LYS A 75 16.57 -13.83 -24.36
CA LYS A 75 16.67 -15.19 -24.90
C LYS A 75 16.97 -15.22 -26.41
N GLN A 76 16.44 -14.26 -27.17
CA GLN A 76 16.74 -14.16 -28.60
C GLN A 76 18.19 -13.74 -28.84
N LEU A 77 18.68 -12.77 -28.06
CA LEU A 77 20.09 -12.35 -28.09
C LEU A 77 21.02 -13.50 -27.73
N ASP A 78 20.73 -14.25 -26.66
CA ASP A 78 21.56 -15.38 -26.24
C ASP A 78 21.63 -16.46 -27.33
N ARG A 79 20.49 -16.72 -28.01
CA ARG A 79 20.44 -17.65 -29.15
C ARG A 79 21.27 -17.16 -30.33
N ALA A 80 21.13 -15.89 -30.70
CA ALA A 80 21.91 -15.30 -31.80
C ALA A 80 23.41 -15.31 -31.49
N ALA A 81 23.80 -14.93 -30.26
CA ALA A 81 25.17 -14.98 -29.79
C ALA A 81 25.74 -16.41 -29.84
N THR A 82 24.93 -17.41 -29.48
CA THR A 82 25.33 -18.83 -29.57
C THR A 82 25.59 -19.23 -31.02
N ILE A 83 24.70 -18.87 -31.96
CA ILE A 83 24.87 -19.16 -33.39
C ILE A 83 26.14 -18.50 -33.93
N ILE A 84 26.34 -17.21 -33.64
CA ILE A 84 27.55 -16.47 -34.05
C ILE A 84 28.80 -17.13 -33.48
N SER A 85 28.78 -17.53 -32.21
CA SER A 85 29.92 -18.19 -31.57
C SER A 85 30.26 -19.53 -32.22
N PHE A 86 29.24 -20.29 -32.64
CA PHE A 86 29.42 -21.56 -33.32
C PHE A 86 29.97 -21.36 -34.73
N GLN A 87 29.43 -20.39 -35.48
CA GLN A 87 29.94 -20.03 -36.80
C GLN A 87 31.41 -19.64 -36.75
N LYS A 88 31.81 -18.78 -35.80
CA LYS A 88 33.22 -18.38 -35.60
C LYS A 88 34.12 -19.58 -35.32
N LYS A 89 33.74 -20.47 -34.39
CA LYS A 89 34.51 -21.68 -34.06
C LYS A 89 34.67 -22.64 -35.24
N LEU A 90 33.61 -22.85 -36.02
CA LEU A 90 33.68 -23.70 -37.22
C LEU A 90 34.63 -23.12 -38.26
N SER A 91 34.58 -21.81 -38.48
CA SER A 91 35.49 -21.12 -39.40
C SER A 91 36.95 -21.19 -38.96
N GLU A 92 37.22 -21.03 -37.67
CA GLU A 92 38.56 -21.22 -37.10
C GLU A 92 39.08 -22.65 -37.33
N MET A 93 38.24 -23.66 -37.13
CA MET A 93 38.63 -25.07 -37.34
C MET A 93 38.84 -25.41 -38.81
N LEU A 94 38.02 -24.87 -39.71
CA LEU A 94 38.05 -25.20 -41.13
C LEU A 94 38.96 -24.27 -41.95
N GLY A 95 39.53 -23.23 -41.34
CA GLY A 95 40.35 -22.22 -42.03
C GLY A 95 39.58 -21.38 -43.05
N ILE A 96 38.25 -21.37 -42.97
CA ILE A 96 37.38 -20.64 -43.89
C ILE A 96 37.14 -19.26 -43.28
N SER A 97 37.76 -18.22 -43.86
CA SER A 97 37.53 -16.84 -43.41
C SER A 97 36.07 -16.46 -43.68
N LEU A 98 35.30 -16.20 -42.60
CA LEU A 98 33.99 -15.57 -42.73
C LEU A 98 34.23 -14.10 -43.01
N ASP A 99 34.21 -13.74 -44.29
CA ASP A 99 34.24 -12.36 -44.72
C ASP A 99 32.95 -11.70 -44.19
N GLN A 100 33.09 -11.00 -43.06
CA GLN A 100 32.00 -10.25 -42.47
C GLN A 100 31.75 -9.05 -43.37
N LYS A 101 30.90 -9.21 -44.39
CA LYS A 101 30.22 -8.05 -44.97
C LYS A 101 29.32 -7.47 -43.90
N GLU A 102 29.87 -6.51 -43.14
CA GLU A 102 29.12 -5.44 -42.52
C GLU A 102 28.30 -4.77 -43.63
N ASN A 103 27.09 -5.27 -43.87
CA ASN A 103 26.07 -4.45 -44.49
C ASN A 103 25.56 -3.52 -43.40
N ASP A 104 26.35 -2.49 -43.12
CA ASP A 104 25.83 -1.22 -42.62
C ASP A 104 25.01 -0.60 -43.76
N GLU A 105 23.80 -1.11 -43.99
CA GLU A 105 22.78 -0.40 -44.77
C GLU A 105 21.75 0.20 -43.82
N THR A 106 22.03 1.46 -43.52
CA THR A 106 21.14 2.59 -43.21
C THR A 106 19.66 2.44 -43.60
N CYS A 107 18.75 2.67 -42.64
CA CYS A 107 17.64 3.64 -42.70
C CYS A 107 16.91 3.72 -41.34
#